data_AF-A0A804K873-F1
#
_entry.id   AF-A0A804K873-F1
#
_cell.length_a   1.000
_cell.length_b   1.000
_cell.length_c   1.000
_cell.angle_alpha   90.00
_cell.angle_beta   90.00
_cell.angle_gamma   90.00
#
_symmetry.space_group_name_H-M   'P 1'
#
loop_
_entity.id
_entity.type
_entity.pdbx_description
1 polymer ?
#
loop_
_entity_poly.entity_id
_entity_poly.type
_entity_poly.pdbx_seq_one_letter_code
_entity_poly.pdbx_strand_id
1 'polypeptide(L)' 'MVENLDKLDWELSEEEKHKIGQIPQRKGYAGRDFVSDDGPYKSTAEPWDGEI' A
#
# COMPACT_ATOMS: atom_id res chain seq x y z
N MET A 1 -19.72 -10.01 1.67
CA MET A 1 -19.27 -9.23 0.49
C MET A 1 -20.16 -8.03 0.15
N VAL A 2 -21.34 -7.88 0.74
CA VAL A 2 -22.23 -6.72 0.47
C VAL A 2 -21.74 -5.44 1.15
N GLU A 3 -21.12 -5.53 2.33
CA GLU A 3 -20.69 -4.37 3.13
C GLU A 3 -19.71 -3.41 2.44
N ASN A 4 -18.90 -3.88 1.48
CA ASN A 4 -18.01 -2.98 0.72
C ASN A 4 -18.76 -2.08 -0.26
N LEU A 5 -20.00 -2.44 -0.62
CA LEU A 5 -20.85 -1.69 -1.54
C LEU A 5 -21.61 -0.55 -0.83
N ASP A 6 -21.86 -0.68 0.48
CA ASP A 6 -22.57 0.29 1.33
C ASP A 6 -21.72 1.53 1.72
N LYS A 7 -20.69 1.87 0.94
CA LYS A 7 -19.79 3.01 1.21
C LYS A 7 -20.13 4.27 0.43
N LEU A 8 -21.18 4.25 -0.38
CA LEU A 8 -21.51 5.36 -1.29
C LEU A 8 -22.34 6.47 -0.63
N ASP A 9 -23.06 6.17 0.45
CA ASP A 9 -24.01 7.09 1.09
C ASP A 9 -23.41 7.92 2.25
N TRP A 10 -22.11 7.81 2.50
CA TRP A 10 -21.45 8.55 3.57
C TRP A 10 -20.05 9.01 3.16
N GLU A 11 -19.55 10.04 3.84
CA GLU A 11 -18.19 10.55 3.67
C GLU A 11 -17.47 10.67 5.01
N LEU A 12 -16.14 10.57 4.98
CA LEU A 12 -15.30 10.88 6.12
C LEU A 12 -15.23 12.40 6.32
N SER A 13 -15.25 12.82 7.58
CA SER A 13 -14.91 14.20 7.95
C SER A 13 -13.44 14.51 7.67
N GLU A 14 -13.10 15.80 7.59
CA GLU A 14 -11.70 16.23 7.41
C GLU A 14 -10.79 15.79 8.57
N GLU A 15 -11.33 15.74 9.79
CA GLU A 15 -10.58 15.25 10.96
C GLU A 15 -10.27 13.75 10.84
N GLU A 16 -11.21 12.94 10.38
CA GLU A 16 -10.99 11.50 10.16
C GLU A 16 -9.98 11.25 9.03
N LYS A 17 -10.10 11.99 7.92
CA LYS A 17 -9.11 11.95 6.83
C LYS A 17 -7.71 12.31 7.35
N HIS A 18 -7.60 13.35 8.18
CA HIS A 18 -6.34 13.75 8.79
C HIS A 18 -5.74 12.64 9.66
N LYS A 19 -6.53 12.02 10.53
CA LYS A 19 -6.08 10.90 11.38
C LYS A 19 -5.61 9.70 10.56
N ILE A 20 -6.33 9.35 9.48
CA ILE A 20 -5.92 8.26 8.57
C ILE A 20 -4.58 8.60 7.90
N GLY A 21 -4.37 9.85 7.49
CA GLY A 21 -3.11 10.29 6.89
C GLY A 21 -1.90 10.18 7.81
N GLN A 22 -2.11 10.10 9.13
CA GLN A 22 -1.03 9.91 10.12
C GLN A 22 -0.60 8.44 10.29
N ILE A 23 -1.32 7.48 9.68
CA ILE A 23 -0.98 6.06 9.81
C ILE A 23 0.39 5.81 9.16
N PRO A 24 1.34 5.16 9.86
CA PRO A 24 2.63 4.79 9.26
C PRO A 24 2.43 3.89 8.04
N GLN A 25 2.90 4.36 6.89
CA GLN A 25 2.75 3.66 5.61
C GLN A 25 3.80 2.54 5.48
N ARG A 26 3.39 1.43 4.87
CA ARG A 26 4.26 0.31 4.47
C ARG A 26 3.61 -0.42 3.30
N LYS A 27 4.41 -0.96 2.37
CA LYS A 27 3.84 -1.84 1.33
C LYS A 27 3.27 -3.12 1.95
N GLY A 28 2.02 -3.46 1.59
CA GLY A 28 1.41 -4.73 1.97
C GLY A 28 2.05 -5.95 1.30
N TYR A 29 2.68 -5.74 0.14
CA TYR A 29 3.43 -6.76 -0.60
C TYR A 29 4.77 -6.20 -1.06
N ALA A 30 5.85 -6.75 -0.52
CA ALA A 30 7.22 -6.27 -0.80
C ALA A 30 7.81 -6.80 -2.10
N GLY A 31 7.16 -7.74 -2.79
CA GLY A 31 7.65 -8.28 -4.07
C GLY A 31 8.92 -9.15 -3.94
N ARG A 32 9.16 -9.78 -2.78
CA ARG A 32 10.35 -10.62 -2.54
C ARG A 32 10.51 -11.75 -3.55
N ASP A 33 9.41 -12.27 -4.06
CA ASP A 33 9.41 -13.35 -5.06
C ASP A 33 10.06 -12.94 -6.39
N PHE A 34 10.25 -11.64 -6.62
CA PHE A 34 10.94 -11.11 -7.81
C PHE A 34 12.43 -10.83 -7.58
N VAL A 35 12.94 -11.02 -6.35
CA VAL A 35 14.32 -10.71 -5.96
C VAL A 35 15.18 -11.97 -6.04
N SER A 36 16.27 -11.91 -6.80
CA SER A 36 17.26 -13.00 -6.84
C SER A 36 18.63 -12.52 -7.33
N ASP A 37 19.68 -13.22 -6.89
CA ASP A 37 21.07 -12.90 -7.24
C ASP A 37 21.36 -13.01 -8.73
N ASP A 38 20.62 -13.85 -9.46
CA ASP A 38 20.73 -14.01 -10.92
C ASP A 38 19.60 -13.29 -11.69
N GLY A 39 18.62 -12.73 -10.98
CA GLY A 39 17.44 -12.10 -11.58
C GLY A 39 17.59 -10.61 -11.88
N PRO A 40 16.57 -9.98 -12.49
CA PRO A 40 16.60 -8.57 -12.86
C PRO A 40 16.60 -7.62 -11.65
N TYR A 41 16.12 -8.09 -10.50
CA TYR A 41 16.07 -7.31 -9.25
C TYR A 41 16.89 -7.99 -8.16
N LYS A 42 17.82 -7.25 -7.58
CA LYS A 42 18.71 -7.58 -6.45
C LYS A 42 18.14 -7.13 -5.11
N SER A 43 17.12 -6.27 -5.10
CA SER A 43 16.45 -5.87 -3.87
C SER A 43 14.95 -5.64 -4.07
N THR A 44 14.19 -5.61 -2.96
CA THR A 44 12.76 -5.31 -2.99
C THR A 44 12.46 -3.85 -3.33
N ALA A 45 13.44 -2.95 -3.27
CA ALA A 45 13.23 -1.54 -3.60
C ALA A 45 13.19 -1.31 -5.12
N GLU A 46 13.98 -2.05 -5.89
CA GLU A 46 14.09 -1.90 -7.34
C GLU A 46 12.79 -2.14 -8.13
N PRO A 47 11.96 -3.17 -7.86
CA PRO A 47 10.66 -3.31 -8.54
C PRO A 47 9.66 -2.20 -8.22
N TRP A 48 9.95 -1.37 -7.21
CA TRP A 48 9.11 -0.25 -6.79
C TRP A 48 9.79 1.10 -6.96
N ASP A 49 10.91 1.17 -7.70
CA ASP A 49 11.68 2.41 -7.92
C ASP A 49 12.05 3.15 -6.61
N GLY A 50 12.26 2.39 -5.52
CA GLY A 50 12.58 2.93 -4.20
C GLY A 50 11.38 3.29 -3.31
N GLU A 51 10.15 3.18 -3.81
CA GLU A 51 8.93 3.42 -3.04
C GLU A 51 8.55 2.20 -2.19
N ILE A 52 9.27 1.91 -1.10
CA ILE A 52 9.05 0.73 -0.23
C ILE A 52 8.59 1.08 1.19
#